data_AF-A0A2D8UIU1-F1
#
_entry.id   AF-A0A2D8UIU1-F1
#
_cell.length_a   1.000
_cell.length_b   1.000
_cell.length_c   1.000
_cell.angle_alpha   90.00
_cell.angle_beta   90.00
_cell.angle_gamma   90.00
#
_symmetry.space_group_name_H-M   'P 1'
#
loop_
_entity.id
_entity.type
_entity.pdbx_description
1 polymer ?
#
loop_
_entity_poly.entity_id
_entity_poly.type
_entity_poly.pdbx_seq_one_letter_code
_entity_poly.pdbx_strand_id
1 'polypeptide(L)'
;MAKFKIIIYTPQELNHSSYIQTGLFELEADGIIEVKVVLTTQRRLGRYAIENNLLNVDNRPHPKTSFYKLINLDSKEKLFFATDLYDFANQFSKEAIEKCDFIFKRSFESKYVEKLPRNLQHKIYPLGLCFGVRSIHQNSQLSFLLGLFGSNLKINTKLDRSIGKRWIHTWYAQQNHWKFIKTGRELKRFKDFQKSNESIILFQTRCFKENQQDVINIHEQRYYIIKLLKKEFPEHFRGGFIKSKFFNEKYSDALSNVPSDPEEYLDVLKSAKIVIYTRGLANSPAWKMAEYLSQGKIIIAEPLSTELPTPLEHGKHLLYFHSDKELIANIKLVLADDYLGDRLSANARKYFEEHVSPEKNVKRILELMNRSL
;
A
#
# COMPACT_ATOMS: atom_id res chain seq x y z
N MET A 1 17.99 -14.50 -22.86
CA MET A 1 18.47 -14.58 -21.47
C MET A 1 18.23 -13.22 -20.83
N ALA A 2 17.78 -13.18 -19.57
CA ALA A 2 17.59 -11.92 -18.86
C ALA A 2 18.93 -11.18 -18.75
N LYS A 3 18.90 -9.85 -18.92
CA LYS A 3 20.11 -9.00 -18.82
C LYS A 3 20.36 -8.51 -17.40
N PHE A 4 19.38 -8.65 -16.52
CA PHE A 4 19.42 -8.08 -15.18
C PHE A 4 19.05 -9.10 -14.13
N LYS A 5 19.68 -8.99 -12.96
CA LYS A 5 19.40 -9.79 -11.78
C LYS A 5 19.06 -8.90 -10.60
N ILE A 6 17.94 -9.18 -9.94
CA ILE A 6 17.51 -8.53 -8.70
C ILE A 6 17.77 -9.47 -7.53
N ILE A 7 18.54 -9.00 -6.56
CA ILE A 7 18.67 -9.65 -5.26
C ILE A 7 17.69 -9.00 -4.29
N ILE A 8 16.77 -9.80 -3.73
CA ILE A 8 15.85 -9.41 -2.67
C ILE A 8 16.49 -9.77 -1.33
N TYR A 9 16.75 -8.78 -0.48
CA TYR A 9 17.29 -9.03 0.86
C TYR A 9 16.16 -9.19 1.90
N THR A 10 16.18 -10.31 2.61
CA THR A 10 15.24 -10.62 3.71
C THR A 10 15.92 -10.44 5.08
N PRO A 11 15.19 -10.09 6.15
CA PRO A 11 13.73 -10.03 6.27
C PRO A 11 13.09 -8.81 5.60
N GLN A 12 11.82 -8.94 5.20
CA GLN A 12 10.94 -7.85 4.76
C GLN A 12 9.58 -8.02 5.42
N GLU A 13 8.92 -6.95 5.85
CA GLU A 13 7.54 -7.04 6.30
C GLU A 13 6.66 -7.43 5.09
N LEU A 14 6.13 -8.66 5.09
CA LEU A 14 5.52 -9.24 3.89
C LEU A 14 4.27 -8.54 3.43
N ASN A 15 3.46 -8.00 4.35
CA ASN A 15 2.21 -7.39 3.98
C ASN A 15 2.44 -6.18 3.06
N HIS A 16 3.37 -5.29 3.43
CA HIS A 16 3.70 -4.11 2.63
C HIS A 16 4.57 -4.45 1.43
N SER A 17 5.56 -5.36 1.58
CA SER A 17 6.50 -5.69 0.50
C SER A 17 5.92 -6.60 -0.58
N SER A 18 4.77 -7.25 -0.33
CA SER A 18 4.09 -8.14 -1.27
C SER A 18 3.85 -7.54 -2.66
N TYR A 19 3.55 -6.25 -2.72
CA TYR A 19 3.38 -5.53 -3.99
C TYR A 19 4.65 -5.54 -4.85
N ILE A 20 5.79 -5.15 -4.27
CA ILE A 20 7.07 -5.09 -4.98
C ILE A 20 7.54 -6.50 -5.34
N GLN A 21 7.36 -7.46 -4.42
CA GLN A 21 7.66 -8.87 -4.69
C GLN A 21 6.83 -9.40 -5.86
N THR A 22 5.52 -9.13 -5.88
CA THR A 22 4.63 -9.53 -6.97
C THR A 22 5.15 -8.99 -8.30
N GLY A 23 5.43 -7.69 -8.40
CA GLY A 23 5.96 -7.14 -9.65
C GLY A 23 7.30 -7.76 -10.08
N LEU A 24 8.22 -8.04 -9.15
CA LEU A 24 9.49 -8.70 -9.46
C LEU A 24 9.30 -10.14 -9.97
N PHE A 25 8.42 -10.94 -9.36
CA PHE A 25 8.18 -12.32 -9.78
C PHE A 25 7.39 -12.41 -11.09
N GLU A 26 6.49 -11.47 -11.38
CA GLU A 26 5.84 -11.38 -12.69
C GLU A 26 6.86 -11.04 -13.79
N LEU A 27 7.76 -10.07 -13.55
CA LEU A 27 8.82 -9.73 -14.51
C LEU A 27 9.84 -10.86 -14.72
N GLU A 28 10.09 -11.67 -13.68
CA GLU A 28 10.90 -12.89 -13.80
C GLU A 28 10.19 -13.95 -14.65
N ALA A 29 8.89 -14.16 -14.42
CA ALA A 29 8.09 -15.09 -15.22
C ALA A 29 8.04 -14.69 -16.70
N ASP A 30 8.03 -13.38 -16.99
CA ASP A 30 8.13 -12.82 -18.35
C ASP A 30 9.55 -12.89 -18.95
N GLY A 31 10.55 -13.37 -18.19
CA GLY A 31 11.94 -13.51 -18.64
C GLY A 31 12.72 -12.20 -18.75
N ILE A 32 12.21 -11.11 -18.17
CA ILE A 32 12.83 -9.77 -18.24
C ILE A 32 14.01 -9.67 -17.26
N ILE A 33 13.85 -10.23 -16.07
CA ILE A 33 14.86 -10.22 -15.00
C ILE A 33 15.04 -11.62 -14.38
N GLU A 34 16.16 -11.84 -13.71
CA GLU A 34 16.34 -12.95 -12.76
C GLU A 34 16.12 -12.44 -11.33
N VAL A 35 15.40 -13.17 -10.49
CA VAL A 35 15.17 -12.82 -9.08
C VAL A 35 15.86 -13.84 -8.18
N LYS A 36 16.62 -13.33 -7.20
CA LYS A 36 17.24 -14.15 -6.16
C LYS A 36 16.92 -13.62 -4.78
N VAL A 37 16.34 -14.47 -3.93
CA VAL A 37 16.11 -14.14 -2.52
C VAL A 37 17.33 -14.52 -1.70
N VAL A 38 17.82 -13.58 -0.88
CA VAL A 38 18.98 -13.78 -0.01
C VAL A 38 18.61 -13.46 1.43
N LEU A 39 18.95 -14.38 2.33
CA LEU A 39 18.85 -14.18 3.77
C LEU A 39 19.98 -13.26 4.25
N THR A 40 19.64 -12.18 4.95
CA THR A 40 20.62 -11.37 5.69
C THR A 40 20.28 -11.31 7.17
N THR A 41 21.32 -11.31 8.01
CA THR A 41 21.17 -11.12 9.46
C THR A 41 21.59 -9.72 9.92
N GLN A 42 21.80 -8.82 8.94
CA GLN A 42 22.20 -7.44 9.17
C GLN A 42 21.08 -6.69 9.90
N ARG A 43 21.44 -6.04 11.01
CA ARG A 43 20.54 -5.13 11.72
C ARG A 43 20.52 -3.80 10.97
N ARG A 44 19.33 -3.42 10.51
CA ARG A 44 19.08 -2.14 9.82
C ARG A 44 18.32 -1.24 10.77
N LEU A 45 19.04 -0.36 11.44
CA LEU A 45 18.51 0.53 12.47
C LEU A 45 18.67 1.98 12.01
N GLY A 46 17.93 2.85 12.68
CA GLY A 46 18.04 4.27 12.48
C GLY A 46 16.91 4.84 11.64
N ARG A 47 16.44 6.00 12.05
CA ARG A 47 15.34 6.71 11.41
C ARG A 47 15.61 8.20 11.40
N TYR A 48 15.46 8.81 10.23
CA TYR A 48 15.31 10.25 10.09
C TYR A 48 13.82 10.58 10.21
N ALA A 49 13.46 11.56 11.01
CA ALA A 49 12.08 12.02 11.18
C ALA A 49 12.04 13.56 11.14
N ILE A 50 11.13 14.12 10.34
CA ILE A 50 10.89 15.57 10.30
C ILE A 50 9.74 15.89 11.24
N GLU A 51 10.03 16.54 12.36
CA GLU A 51 9.05 16.92 13.38
C GLU A 51 9.21 18.42 13.66
N ASN A 52 8.12 19.18 13.62
CA ASN A 52 8.14 20.64 13.79
C ASN A 52 9.17 21.36 12.88
N ASN A 53 9.27 20.92 11.62
CA ASN A 53 10.26 21.40 10.63
C ASN A 53 11.73 21.14 10.98
N LEU A 54 12.03 20.31 11.99
CA LEU A 54 13.38 19.95 12.39
C LEU A 54 13.67 18.48 12.06
N LEU A 55 14.90 18.20 11.65
CA LEU A 55 15.39 16.85 11.40
C LEU A 55 15.81 16.20 12.72
N ASN A 56 15.06 15.19 13.14
CA ASN A 56 15.40 14.32 14.26
C ASN A 56 15.98 13.00 13.76
N VAL A 57 17.01 12.51 14.43
CA VAL A 57 17.64 11.22 14.15
C VAL A 57 17.58 10.36 15.39
N ASP A 58 17.04 9.15 15.25
CA ASP A 58 16.99 8.19 16.34
C ASP A 58 17.41 6.79 15.86
N ASN A 59 17.62 5.86 16.80
CA ASN A 59 18.07 4.49 16.52
C ASN A 59 16.91 3.49 16.36
N ARG A 60 15.66 3.94 16.25
CA ARG A 60 14.50 3.05 16.08
C ARG A 60 14.56 2.36 14.72
N PRO A 61 14.04 1.13 14.61
CA PRO A 61 13.93 0.45 13.33
C PRO A 61 12.92 1.15 12.43
N HIS A 62 13.09 0.97 11.12
CA HIS A 62 12.14 1.41 10.10
C HIS A 62 11.59 0.18 9.36
N PRO A 63 10.63 -0.56 9.96
CA PRO A 63 10.39 -1.97 9.66
C PRO A 63 9.74 -2.23 8.29
N LYS A 64 9.14 -1.22 7.64
CA LYS A 64 8.51 -1.36 6.32
C LYS A 64 9.41 -0.89 5.16
N THR A 65 10.72 -0.76 5.38
CA THR A 65 11.68 -0.55 4.30
C THR A 65 12.27 -1.87 3.83
N SER A 66 12.14 -2.14 2.54
CA SER A 66 12.70 -3.32 1.88
C SER A 66 13.90 -2.92 1.05
N PHE A 67 14.89 -3.81 0.95
CA PHE A 67 16.19 -3.52 0.33
C PHE A 67 16.51 -4.53 -0.75
N TYR A 68 17.12 -4.05 -1.82
CA TYR A 68 17.35 -4.78 -3.05
C TYR A 68 18.70 -4.43 -3.65
N LYS A 69 19.18 -5.26 -4.56
CA LYS A 69 20.32 -4.96 -5.42
C LYS A 69 19.99 -5.33 -6.86
N LEU A 70 20.14 -4.38 -7.76
CA LEU A 70 20.09 -4.57 -9.21
C LEU A 70 21.51 -4.85 -9.72
N ILE A 71 21.66 -5.88 -10.55
CA ILE A 71 22.92 -6.25 -11.17
C ILE A 71 22.70 -6.35 -12.68
N ASN A 72 23.44 -5.57 -13.46
CA ASN A 72 23.52 -5.78 -14.90
C ASN A 72 24.46 -6.97 -15.16
N LEU A 73 23.96 -8.01 -15.83
CA LEU A 73 24.70 -9.26 -16.03
C LEU A 73 25.80 -9.12 -17.09
N ASP A 74 25.70 -8.15 -17.99
CA ASP A 74 26.69 -7.88 -19.03
C ASP A 74 27.81 -6.98 -18.48
N SER A 75 27.46 -5.78 -18.00
CA SER A 75 28.45 -4.81 -17.51
C SER A 75 28.98 -5.10 -16.10
N LYS A 76 28.32 -5.98 -15.35
CA LYS A 76 28.56 -6.26 -13.92
C LYS A 76 28.34 -5.08 -12.98
N GLU A 77 27.77 -3.98 -13.48
CA GLU A 77 27.36 -2.83 -12.67
C GLU A 77 26.33 -3.24 -11.61
N LYS A 78 26.42 -2.62 -10.43
CA LYS A 78 25.58 -2.95 -9.27
C LYS A 78 25.00 -1.66 -8.70
N LEU A 79 23.68 -1.64 -8.53
CA LEU A 79 22.96 -0.58 -7.85
C LEU A 79 22.20 -1.14 -6.66
N PHE A 80 22.24 -0.43 -5.54
CA PHE A 80 21.46 -0.73 -4.35
C PHE A 80 20.25 0.19 -4.29
N PHE A 81 19.08 -0.38 -4.07
CA PHE A 81 17.88 0.41 -3.91
C PHE A 81 17.00 -0.10 -2.78
N ALA A 82 16.16 0.79 -2.26
CA ALA A 82 15.19 0.48 -1.25
C ALA A 82 13.78 0.93 -1.67
N THR A 83 12.77 0.22 -1.17
CA THR A 83 11.39 0.67 -1.22
C THR A 83 10.95 0.97 0.21
N ASP A 84 10.67 2.24 0.49
CA ASP A 84 10.09 2.70 1.74
C ASP A 84 8.56 2.62 1.64
N LEU A 85 7.98 1.62 2.31
CA LEU A 85 6.56 1.33 2.30
C LEU A 85 5.88 1.77 3.61
N TYR A 86 6.53 2.65 4.37
CA TYR A 86 5.99 3.19 5.61
C TYR A 86 4.88 4.22 5.34
N ASP A 87 3.90 4.29 6.24
CA ASP A 87 2.73 5.16 6.06
C ASP A 87 3.09 6.65 6.26
N PHE A 88 4.09 6.94 7.09
CA PHE A 88 4.48 8.30 7.43
C PHE A 88 5.34 8.93 6.33
N ALA A 89 4.90 10.06 5.80
CA ALA A 89 5.64 10.83 4.81
C ALA A 89 6.88 11.53 5.39
N ASN A 90 6.86 11.85 6.68
CA ASN A 90 7.92 12.57 7.37
C ASN A 90 9.02 11.69 7.99
N GLN A 91 8.97 10.37 7.80
CA GLN A 91 9.96 9.43 8.35
C GLN A 91 10.69 8.70 7.23
N PHE A 92 11.98 8.42 7.43
CA PHE A 92 12.83 7.76 6.46
C PHE A 92 13.77 6.77 7.15
N SER A 93 14.07 5.65 6.49
CA SER A 93 15.10 4.72 6.95
C SER A 93 16.49 5.34 6.81
N LYS A 94 17.21 5.49 7.92
CA LYS A 94 18.60 5.98 7.92
C LYS A 94 19.49 5.06 7.09
N GLU A 95 19.40 3.76 7.31
CA GLU A 95 20.15 2.74 6.58
C GLU A 95 19.93 2.84 5.05
N ALA A 96 18.69 3.03 4.59
CA ALA A 96 18.42 3.20 3.17
C ALA A 96 19.02 4.50 2.63
N ILE A 97 18.82 5.61 3.35
CA ILE A 97 19.39 6.91 3.01
C ILE A 97 20.92 6.87 2.95
N GLU A 98 21.60 6.10 3.78
CA GLU A 98 23.07 6.08 3.78
C GLU A 98 23.66 5.12 2.75
N LYS A 99 22.96 4.03 2.39
CA LYS A 99 23.56 2.92 1.63
C LYS A 99 22.95 2.65 0.27
N CYS A 100 21.78 3.20 -0.03
CA CYS A 100 21.12 2.99 -1.33
C CYS A 100 21.39 4.16 -2.26
N ASP A 101 21.51 3.81 -3.54
CA ASP A 101 21.60 4.73 -4.68
C ASP A 101 20.22 5.29 -5.01
N PHE A 102 19.15 4.50 -4.80
CA PHE A 102 17.76 4.90 -5.03
C PHE A 102 16.84 4.47 -3.89
N ILE A 103 15.85 5.31 -3.57
CA ILE A 103 14.82 5.04 -2.55
C ILE A 103 13.46 5.41 -3.13
N PHE A 104 12.56 4.44 -3.22
CA PHE A 104 11.19 4.67 -3.68
C PHE A 104 10.26 4.70 -2.49
N LYS A 105 9.70 5.88 -2.19
CA LYS A 105 8.85 6.11 -1.02
C LYS A 105 7.38 6.10 -1.40
N ARG A 106 6.59 5.31 -0.67
CA ARG A 106 5.14 5.18 -0.84
C ARG A 106 4.40 6.47 -0.49
N SER A 107 4.60 6.99 0.72
CA SER A 107 4.03 8.27 1.15
C SER A 107 4.99 9.41 0.84
N PHE A 108 5.30 9.62 -0.44
CA PHE A 108 6.21 10.69 -0.86
C PHE A 108 5.52 12.05 -0.80
N GLU A 109 6.13 13.00 -0.08
CA GLU A 109 5.77 14.42 -0.12
C GLU A 109 7.07 15.23 -0.14
N SER A 110 7.24 16.03 -1.19
CA SER A 110 8.41 16.88 -1.47
C SER A 110 8.79 17.73 -0.25
N LYS A 111 7.79 18.33 0.39
CA LYS A 111 7.95 19.19 1.58
C LYS A 111 8.73 18.55 2.74
N TYR A 112 8.72 17.23 2.87
CA TYR A 112 9.51 16.52 3.89
C TYR A 112 10.89 16.11 3.35
N VAL A 113 10.99 15.76 2.08
CA VAL A 113 12.26 15.42 1.42
C VAL A 113 13.19 16.64 1.38
N GLU A 114 12.65 17.82 1.09
CA GLU A 114 13.40 19.09 1.05
C GLU A 114 14.02 19.49 2.39
N LYS A 115 13.57 18.89 3.51
CA LYS A 115 14.13 19.11 4.86
C LYS A 115 15.31 18.18 5.18
N LEU A 116 15.58 17.19 4.34
CA LEU A 116 16.77 16.35 4.46
C LEU A 116 18.01 17.11 3.96
N PRO A 117 19.24 16.71 4.36
CA PRO A 117 20.47 17.24 3.77
C PRO A 117 20.45 17.16 2.23
N ARG A 118 20.87 18.23 1.54
CA ARG A 118 20.75 18.37 0.07
C ARG A 118 21.33 17.18 -0.71
N ASN A 119 22.45 16.64 -0.25
CA ASN A 119 23.12 15.48 -0.85
C ASN A 119 22.32 14.18 -0.75
N LEU A 120 21.23 14.13 0.03
CA LEU A 120 20.40 12.94 0.24
C LEU A 120 19.03 13.02 -0.47
N GLN A 121 18.65 14.20 -0.96
CA GLN A 121 17.31 14.45 -1.52
C GLN A 121 17.12 13.79 -2.90
N HIS A 122 18.12 13.89 -3.78
CA HIS A 122 18.05 13.52 -5.20
C HIS A 122 17.87 12.01 -5.47
N LYS A 123 17.98 11.17 -4.44
CA LYS A 123 17.81 9.72 -4.55
C LYS A 123 16.45 9.21 -4.07
N ILE A 124 15.59 10.10 -3.59
CA ILE A 124 14.27 9.74 -3.08
C ILE A 124 13.24 10.05 -4.16
N TYR A 125 12.51 9.02 -4.57
CA TYR A 125 11.52 9.08 -5.64
C TYR A 125 10.16 8.62 -5.15
N PRO A 126 9.06 9.08 -5.76
CA PRO A 126 7.74 8.54 -5.47
C PRO A 126 7.64 7.08 -5.97
N LEU A 127 7.18 6.20 -5.09
CA LEU A 127 6.89 4.80 -5.42
C LEU A 127 5.55 4.67 -6.17
N GLY A 128 4.60 5.54 -5.87
CA GLY A 128 3.21 5.44 -6.35
C GLY A 128 2.33 4.61 -5.43
N LEU A 129 1.15 4.24 -5.93
CA LEU A 129 0.18 3.44 -5.19
C LEU A 129 0.64 1.99 -5.09
N CYS A 130 0.41 1.38 -3.92
CA CYS A 130 0.64 -0.04 -3.69
C CYS A 130 -0.44 -0.62 -2.77
N PHE A 131 -0.57 -1.95 -2.80
CA PHE A 131 -1.57 -2.71 -2.05
C PHE A 131 -1.11 -4.15 -1.83
N GLY A 132 -1.75 -4.86 -0.90
CA GLY A 132 -1.43 -6.27 -0.64
C GLY A 132 -1.93 -7.18 -1.75
N VAL A 133 -1.00 -7.84 -2.45
CA VAL A 133 -1.26 -8.73 -3.59
C VAL A 133 -0.15 -9.77 -3.73
N ARG A 134 -0.45 -10.92 -4.36
CA ARG A 134 0.48 -12.02 -4.57
C ARG A 134 0.55 -12.44 -6.04
N SER A 135 1.74 -12.80 -6.50
CA SER A 135 1.95 -13.51 -7.77
C SER A 135 1.86 -15.02 -7.57
N ILE A 136 1.27 -15.74 -8.54
CA ILE A 136 1.31 -17.21 -8.58
C ILE A 136 2.72 -17.76 -8.83
N HIS A 137 3.62 -16.94 -9.39
CA HIS A 137 4.99 -17.30 -9.73
C HIS A 137 5.95 -17.22 -8.53
N GLN A 138 5.48 -16.74 -7.38
CA GLN A 138 6.31 -16.62 -6.18
C GLN A 138 6.65 -18.00 -5.57
N ASN A 139 7.84 -18.52 -5.92
CA ASN A 139 8.33 -19.84 -5.51
C ASN A 139 9.23 -19.84 -4.25
N SER A 140 9.60 -18.67 -3.73
CA SER A 140 10.62 -18.51 -2.67
C SER A 140 10.04 -18.25 -1.28
N GLN A 141 8.81 -18.71 -1.03
CA GLN A 141 8.08 -18.48 0.23
C GLN A 141 8.89 -18.94 1.46
N LEU A 142 9.58 -20.08 1.38
CA LEU A 142 10.38 -20.59 2.50
C LEU A 142 11.51 -19.64 2.90
N SER A 143 12.21 -19.03 1.94
CA SER A 143 13.29 -18.07 2.22
C SER A 143 12.77 -16.82 2.93
N PHE A 144 11.61 -16.30 2.52
CA PHE A 144 10.97 -15.18 3.21
C PHE A 144 10.59 -15.54 4.65
N LEU A 145 10.03 -16.73 4.86
CA LEU A 145 9.59 -17.18 6.17
C LEU A 145 10.74 -17.45 7.12
N LEU A 146 11.79 -18.16 6.67
CA LEU A 146 12.98 -18.43 7.48
C LEU A 146 13.76 -17.15 7.80
N GLY A 147 13.86 -16.22 6.84
CA GLY A 147 14.54 -14.94 7.05
C GLY A 147 13.86 -14.07 8.10
N LEU A 148 12.53 -13.97 8.03
CA LEU A 148 11.73 -13.25 9.03
C LEU A 148 11.81 -13.91 10.40
N PHE A 149 11.61 -15.22 10.46
CA PHE A 149 11.63 -15.94 11.73
C PHE A 149 13.00 -15.84 12.40
N GLY A 150 14.08 -16.11 11.66
CA GLY A 150 15.45 -16.02 12.16
C GLY A 150 15.83 -14.60 12.59
N SER A 151 15.45 -13.57 11.83
CA SER A 151 15.73 -12.17 12.20
C SER A 151 14.93 -11.74 13.44
N ASN A 152 13.63 -12.04 13.50
CA ASN A 152 12.80 -11.71 14.65
C ASN A 152 13.30 -12.43 15.90
N LEU A 153 13.68 -13.71 15.81
CA LEU A 153 14.31 -14.43 16.90
C LEU A 153 15.61 -13.75 17.34
N LYS A 154 16.51 -13.38 16.43
CA LYS A 154 17.77 -12.70 16.76
C LYS A 154 17.58 -11.31 17.38
N ILE A 155 16.55 -10.57 16.98
CA ILE A 155 16.23 -9.23 17.53
C ILE A 155 15.60 -9.36 18.92
N ASN A 156 14.69 -10.31 19.10
CA ASN A 156 13.90 -10.46 20.31
C ASN A 156 14.55 -11.37 21.36
N THR A 157 15.58 -12.14 20.99
CA THR A 157 16.34 -12.95 21.95
C THR A 157 17.28 -12.05 22.75
N LYS A 158 16.88 -11.77 23.98
CA LYS A 158 17.73 -11.24 25.04
C LYS A 158 17.67 -12.23 26.19
N LEU A 159 18.82 -12.59 26.75
CA LEU A 159 18.93 -13.54 27.86
C LEU A 159 18.52 -12.84 29.17
N ASP A 160 17.21 -12.75 29.40
CA ASP A 160 16.63 -12.22 30.64
C ASP A 160 15.32 -12.98 30.98
N ARG A 161 14.70 -12.64 32.12
CA ARG A 161 13.46 -13.27 32.62
C ARG A 161 12.26 -13.20 31.65
N SER A 162 12.30 -12.32 30.65
CA SER A 162 11.27 -12.12 29.64
C SER A 162 11.55 -12.85 28.32
N ILE A 163 12.59 -13.69 28.24
CA ILE A 163 12.95 -14.41 27.00
C ILE A 163 11.78 -15.24 26.44
N GLY A 164 11.09 -16.01 27.29
CA GLY A 164 9.94 -16.82 26.88
C GLY A 164 8.80 -15.97 26.31
N LYS A 165 8.47 -14.84 26.98
CA LYS A 165 7.44 -13.90 26.48
C LYS A 165 7.81 -13.33 25.11
N ARG A 166 9.09 -12.99 24.88
CA ARG A 166 9.58 -12.46 23.60
C ARG A 166 9.57 -13.50 22.48
N TRP A 167 9.87 -14.76 22.80
CA TRP A 167 9.76 -15.86 21.84
C TRP A 167 8.31 -16.14 21.47
N ILE A 168 7.40 -16.16 22.44
CA ILE A 168 5.95 -16.29 22.19
C ILE A 168 5.46 -15.14 21.29
N HIS A 169 5.85 -13.89 21.57
CA HIS A 169 5.49 -12.75 20.72
C HIS A 169 6.05 -12.89 19.30
N THR A 170 7.29 -13.34 19.16
CA THR A 170 7.93 -13.60 17.86
C THR A 170 7.17 -14.67 17.07
N TRP A 171 6.74 -15.75 17.74
CA TRP A 171 5.93 -16.80 17.15
C TRP A 171 4.58 -16.28 16.65
N TYR A 172 3.87 -15.48 17.46
CA TYR A 172 2.60 -14.87 17.03
C TYR A 172 2.78 -13.91 15.85
N ALA A 173 3.85 -13.10 15.84
CA ALA A 173 4.18 -12.26 14.70
C ALA A 173 4.44 -13.09 13.43
N GLN A 174 5.15 -14.22 13.56
CA GLN A 174 5.41 -15.16 12.48
C GLN A 174 4.13 -15.81 11.93
N GLN A 175 3.19 -16.18 12.80
CA GLN A 175 1.89 -16.72 12.40
C GLN A 175 1.09 -15.75 11.54
N ASN A 176 1.14 -14.44 11.84
CA ASN A 176 0.49 -13.43 11.01
C ASN A 176 1.09 -13.37 9.59
N HIS A 177 2.42 -13.50 9.46
CA HIS A 177 3.07 -13.58 8.16
C HIS A 177 2.69 -14.86 7.39
N TRP A 178 2.62 -16.01 8.06
CA TRP A 178 2.13 -17.24 7.45
C TRP A 178 0.69 -17.13 6.98
N LYS A 179 -0.18 -16.54 7.80
CA LYS A 179 -1.56 -16.27 7.42
C LYS A 179 -1.60 -15.39 6.18
N PHE A 180 -0.86 -14.28 6.16
CA PHE A 180 -0.80 -13.39 5.01
C PHE A 180 -0.34 -14.10 3.73
N ILE A 181 0.71 -14.92 3.78
CA ILE A 181 1.15 -15.69 2.60
C ILE A 181 0.04 -16.62 2.11
N LYS A 182 -0.67 -17.30 3.01
CA LYS A 182 -1.73 -18.25 2.67
C LYS A 182 -2.99 -17.57 2.14
N THR A 183 -3.37 -16.44 2.71
CA THR A 183 -4.62 -15.71 2.43
C THR A 183 -4.41 -14.45 1.58
N GLY A 184 -3.24 -14.29 0.97
CA GLY A 184 -2.93 -13.17 0.10
C GLY A 184 -3.70 -13.29 -1.21
N ARG A 185 -4.41 -12.23 -1.59
CA ARG A 185 -5.22 -12.17 -2.82
C ARG A 185 -4.32 -12.17 -4.05
N GLU A 186 -4.67 -12.97 -5.05
CA GLU A 186 -3.86 -13.15 -6.24
C GLU A 186 -4.01 -11.99 -7.22
N LEU A 187 -2.92 -11.63 -7.92
CA LEU A 187 -2.92 -10.54 -8.90
C LEU A 187 -4.00 -10.73 -9.98
N LYS A 188 -4.24 -11.99 -10.40
CA LYS A 188 -5.27 -12.33 -11.38
C LYS A 188 -6.65 -11.77 -10.98
N ARG A 189 -7.03 -11.85 -9.69
CA ARG A 189 -8.33 -11.33 -9.21
C ARG A 189 -8.50 -9.83 -9.48
N PHE A 190 -7.42 -9.06 -9.46
CA PHE A 190 -7.42 -7.63 -9.75
C PHE A 190 -7.31 -7.33 -11.26
N LYS A 191 -6.67 -8.21 -12.03
CA LYS A 191 -6.62 -8.13 -13.50
C LYS A 191 -7.96 -8.49 -14.14
N ASP A 192 -8.70 -9.43 -13.55
CA ASP A 192 -10.03 -9.88 -13.98
C ASP A 192 -11.10 -8.81 -13.74
N PHE A 193 -11.15 -7.84 -14.66
CA PHE A 193 -12.11 -6.73 -14.64
C PHE A 193 -13.53 -7.23 -14.88
N GLN A 194 -14.47 -6.68 -14.10
CA GLN A 194 -15.90 -6.89 -14.28
C GLN A 194 -16.58 -5.52 -14.25
N LYS A 195 -17.37 -5.20 -15.30
CA LYS A 195 -18.20 -4.00 -15.30
C LYS A 195 -19.24 -4.14 -14.19
N SER A 196 -19.44 -3.07 -13.42
CA SER A 196 -20.46 -3.06 -12.36
C SER A 196 -21.83 -3.33 -12.94
N ASN A 197 -22.59 -4.21 -12.28
CA ASN A 197 -23.96 -4.55 -12.63
C ASN A 197 -24.98 -3.92 -11.67
N GLU A 198 -24.54 -3.38 -10.54
CA GLU A 198 -25.41 -2.82 -9.49
C GLU A 198 -25.07 -1.36 -9.21
N SER A 199 -26.08 -0.52 -9.01
CA SER A 199 -25.94 0.86 -8.52
C SER A 199 -25.60 0.90 -7.03
N ILE A 200 -24.67 0.07 -6.57
CA ILE A 200 -24.14 0.11 -5.21
C ILE A 200 -23.17 1.28 -5.06
N ILE A 201 -23.32 2.03 -3.96
CA ILE A 201 -22.33 2.96 -3.42
C ILE A 201 -21.62 2.28 -2.25
N LEU A 202 -20.35 1.93 -2.43
CA LEU A 202 -19.58 1.15 -1.46
C LEU A 202 -18.66 2.03 -0.62
N PHE A 203 -18.82 1.97 0.71
CA PHE A 203 -17.85 2.54 1.67
C PHE A 203 -17.72 1.69 2.92
N GLN A 204 -16.69 0.85 2.98
CA GLN A 204 -16.38 0.04 4.16
C GLN A 204 -15.04 0.45 4.75
N THR A 205 -14.92 0.49 6.07
CA THR A 205 -13.67 0.84 6.76
C THR A 205 -13.46 -0.02 8.01
N ARG A 206 -12.21 -0.17 8.45
CA ARG A 206 -11.89 -0.75 9.76
C ARG A 206 -11.69 0.32 10.82
N CYS A 207 -11.88 -0.07 12.08
CA CYS A 207 -11.37 0.67 13.22
C CYS A 207 -9.91 0.27 13.51
N PHE A 208 -9.16 1.20 14.09
CA PHE A 208 -7.82 1.00 14.61
C PHE A 208 -7.81 1.18 16.13
N LYS A 209 -6.70 0.87 16.78
CA LYS A 209 -6.54 1.18 18.20
C LYS A 209 -6.51 2.71 18.36
N GLU A 210 -7.46 3.29 19.10
CA GLU A 210 -7.53 4.72 19.40
C GLU A 210 -6.43 5.11 20.41
N ASN A 211 -5.19 5.21 19.95
CA ASN A 211 -4.03 5.58 20.76
C ASN A 211 -3.38 6.92 20.32
N GLN A 212 -3.92 7.54 19.28
CA GLN A 212 -3.44 8.76 18.67
C GLN A 212 -4.61 9.59 18.17
N GLN A 213 -4.48 10.92 18.20
CA GLN A 213 -5.54 11.84 17.77
C GLN A 213 -5.95 11.62 16.30
N ASP A 214 -4.99 11.31 15.42
CA ASP A 214 -5.28 11.02 14.01
C ASP A 214 -6.25 9.83 13.84
N VAL A 215 -6.13 8.81 14.69
CA VAL A 215 -7.04 7.65 14.66
C VAL A 215 -8.46 8.05 15.06
N ILE A 216 -8.60 8.86 16.11
CA ILE A 216 -9.89 9.35 16.60
C ILE A 216 -10.56 10.18 15.50
N ASN A 217 -9.83 11.15 14.93
CA ASN A 217 -10.32 12.02 13.87
C ASN A 217 -10.77 11.21 12.63
N ILE A 218 -10.00 10.20 12.23
CA ILE A 218 -10.37 9.30 11.12
C ILE A 218 -11.65 8.52 11.44
N HIS A 219 -11.78 8.00 12.66
CA HIS A 219 -12.99 7.27 13.02
C HIS A 219 -14.23 8.17 13.00
N GLU A 220 -14.14 9.37 13.57
CA GLU A 220 -15.25 10.34 13.62
C GLU A 220 -15.66 10.77 12.21
N GLN A 221 -14.70 11.10 11.36
CA GLN A 221 -14.96 11.46 9.96
C GLN A 221 -15.63 10.31 9.20
N ARG A 222 -15.10 9.09 9.31
CA ARG A 222 -15.66 7.94 8.58
C ARG A 222 -17.03 7.55 9.11
N TYR A 223 -17.24 7.64 10.42
CA TYR A 223 -18.55 7.46 11.05
C TYR A 223 -19.57 8.45 10.47
N TYR A 224 -19.20 9.72 10.41
CA TYR A 224 -20.03 10.78 9.84
C TYR A 224 -20.38 10.50 8.36
N ILE A 225 -19.39 10.18 7.52
CA ILE A 225 -19.61 9.84 6.11
C ILE A 225 -20.54 8.62 5.97
N ILE A 226 -20.37 7.58 6.79
CA ILE A 226 -21.26 6.40 6.77
C ILE A 226 -22.70 6.82 7.07
N LYS A 227 -22.93 7.64 8.12
CA LYS A 227 -24.26 8.11 8.49
C LYS A 227 -24.89 8.98 7.38
N LEU A 228 -24.09 9.85 6.79
CA LEU A 228 -24.51 10.69 5.67
C LEU A 228 -24.94 9.86 4.46
N LEU A 229 -24.13 8.88 4.04
CA LEU A 229 -24.46 8.01 2.90
C LEU A 229 -25.68 7.13 3.17
N LYS A 230 -25.83 6.59 4.39
CA LYS A 230 -27.04 5.86 4.81
C LYS A 230 -28.30 6.72 4.71
N LYS A 231 -28.20 8.02 5.04
CA LYS A 231 -29.32 8.96 5.00
C LYS A 231 -29.67 9.37 3.57
N GLU A 232 -28.67 9.74 2.77
CA GLU A 232 -28.89 10.31 1.43
C GLU A 232 -29.13 9.23 0.36
N PHE A 233 -28.63 8.01 0.57
CA PHE A 233 -28.72 6.91 -0.40
C PHE A 233 -29.07 5.56 0.26
N PRO A 234 -30.17 5.44 1.02
CA PRO A 234 -30.48 4.25 1.82
C PRO A 234 -30.54 2.96 0.99
N GLU A 235 -31.11 3.02 -0.22
CA GLU A 235 -31.28 1.86 -1.09
C GLU A 235 -29.97 1.42 -1.78
N HIS A 236 -29.08 2.37 -2.05
CA HIS A 236 -27.84 2.16 -2.82
C HIS A 236 -26.63 1.90 -1.93
N PHE A 237 -26.61 2.45 -0.72
CA PHE A 237 -25.44 2.41 0.14
C PHE A 237 -25.20 1.01 0.70
N ARG A 238 -23.97 0.52 0.57
CA ARG A 238 -23.47 -0.68 1.24
C ARG A 238 -22.13 -0.37 1.88
N GLY A 239 -21.94 -0.81 3.12
CA GLY A 239 -20.72 -0.54 3.87
C GLY A 239 -20.96 -0.11 5.30
N GLY A 240 -19.92 0.43 5.93
CA GLY A 240 -19.85 0.72 7.36
C GLY A 240 -18.51 0.31 7.99
N PHE A 241 -18.48 0.26 9.32
CA PHE A 241 -17.34 -0.25 10.07
C PHE A 241 -17.30 -1.77 10.13
N ILE A 242 -16.13 -2.34 9.86
CA ILE A 242 -15.85 -3.75 10.06
C ILE A 242 -15.79 -4.04 11.57
N LYS A 243 -16.60 -5.02 12.02
CA LYS A 243 -16.52 -5.54 13.38
C LYS A 243 -15.18 -6.25 13.57
N SER A 244 -14.37 -5.76 14.49
CA SER A 244 -13.02 -6.26 14.75
C SER A 244 -12.65 -6.05 16.22
N LYS A 245 -11.49 -6.57 16.64
CA LYS A 245 -10.99 -6.39 18.02
C LYS A 245 -10.79 -4.93 18.46
N PHE A 246 -10.75 -4.00 17.51
CA PHE A 246 -10.61 -2.55 17.77
C PHE A 246 -11.90 -1.79 17.47
N PHE A 247 -13.00 -2.49 17.19
CA PHE A 247 -14.29 -1.85 16.99
C PHE A 247 -14.74 -1.17 18.28
N ASN A 248 -15.26 0.05 18.15
CA ASN A 248 -15.77 0.83 19.26
C ASN A 248 -17.31 0.81 19.21
N GLU A 249 -17.94 0.37 20.31
CA GLU A 249 -19.40 0.21 20.40
C GLU A 249 -20.17 1.51 20.18
N LYS A 250 -19.52 2.68 20.35
CA LYS A 250 -20.11 3.98 20.02
C LYS A 250 -20.47 4.13 18.53
N TYR A 251 -19.97 3.25 17.66
CA TYR A 251 -20.26 3.22 16.21
C TYR A 251 -21.15 2.03 15.80
N SER A 252 -21.84 1.40 16.74
CA SER A 252 -22.65 0.19 16.53
C SER A 252 -23.73 0.34 15.44
N ASP A 253 -24.33 1.51 15.30
CA ASP A 253 -25.31 1.84 14.25
C ASP A 253 -24.68 2.11 12.87
N ALA A 254 -23.36 2.18 12.79
CA ALA A 254 -22.57 2.30 11.56
C ALA A 254 -21.84 0.99 11.19
N LEU A 255 -22.22 -0.14 11.77
CA LEU A 255 -21.69 -1.45 11.38
C LEU A 255 -21.90 -1.74 9.89
N SER A 256 -20.91 -2.41 9.30
CA SER A 256 -20.93 -2.79 7.89
C SER A 256 -21.87 -3.97 7.64
N ASN A 257 -22.67 -3.86 6.57
CA ASN A 257 -23.45 -4.95 6.00
C ASN A 257 -22.73 -5.67 4.84
N VAL A 258 -21.43 -5.42 4.66
CA VAL A 258 -20.58 -6.02 3.63
C VAL A 258 -19.62 -7.00 4.30
N PRO A 259 -19.28 -8.14 3.67
CA PRO A 259 -18.29 -9.06 4.21
C PRO A 259 -16.97 -8.39 4.59
N SER A 260 -16.32 -8.95 5.61
CA SER A 260 -15.01 -8.48 6.08
C SER A 260 -13.85 -9.36 5.61
N ASP A 261 -14.16 -10.55 5.06
CA ASP A 261 -13.17 -11.38 4.40
C ASP A 261 -12.64 -10.65 3.14
N PRO A 262 -11.32 -10.58 2.92
CA PRO A 262 -10.76 -9.84 1.79
C PRO A 262 -11.18 -10.32 0.39
N GLU A 263 -11.42 -11.62 0.20
CA GLU A 263 -11.85 -12.15 -1.10
C GLU A 263 -13.34 -11.89 -1.34
N GLU A 264 -14.19 -12.15 -0.34
CA GLU A 264 -15.62 -11.85 -0.41
C GLU A 264 -15.87 -10.34 -0.56
N TYR A 265 -15.08 -9.50 0.13
CA TYR A 265 -15.12 -8.04 -0.05
C TYR A 265 -14.78 -7.64 -1.49
N LEU A 266 -13.80 -8.32 -2.11
CA LEU A 266 -13.42 -8.02 -3.50
C LEU A 266 -14.56 -8.37 -4.46
N ASP A 267 -15.36 -9.41 -4.20
CA ASP A 267 -16.55 -9.72 -5.00
C ASP A 267 -17.61 -8.60 -4.88
N VAL A 268 -17.87 -8.10 -3.68
CA VAL A 268 -18.76 -6.93 -3.50
C VAL A 268 -18.19 -5.66 -4.14
N LEU A 269 -16.86 -5.47 -4.08
CA LEU A 269 -16.21 -4.37 -4.79
C LEU A 269 -16.44 -4.49 -6.30
N LYS A 270 -16.35 -5.69 -6.87
CA LYS A 270 -16.57 -5.94 -8.30
C LYS A 270 -18.01 -5.62 -8.73
N SER A 271 -19.02 -5.89 -7.91
CA SER A 271 -20.41 -5.51 -8.24
C SER A 271 -20.69 -4.01 -8.11
N ALA A 272 -19.97 -3.30 -7.22
CA ALA A 272 -20.23 -1.90 -6.94
C ALA A 272 -19.97 -0.93 -8.12
N LYS A 273 -20.84 0.07 -8.31
CA LYS A 273 -20.65 1.14 -9.32
C LYS A 273 -19.76 2.26 -8.79
N ILE A 274 -20.07 2.75 -7.59
CA ILE A 274 -19.41 3.92 -6.96
C ILE A 274 -18.68 3.46 -5.70
N VAL A 275 -17.50 4.00 -5.46
CA VAL A 275 -16.72 3.76 -4.24
C VAL A 275 -16.30 5.07 -3.60
N ILE A 276 -16.38 5.14 -2.27
CA ILE A 276 -15.95 6.31 -1.52
C ILE A 276 -14.56 6.05 -0.95
N TYR A 277 -13.66 6.99 -1.19
CA TYR A 277 -12.28 6.92 -0.75
C TYR A 277 -11.96 8.03 0.24
N THR A 278 -11.36 7.63 1.38
CA THR A 278 -10.81 8.55 2.38
C THR A 278 -9.35 8.19 2.66
N ARG A 279 -8.59 9.14 3.20
CA ARG A 279 -7.19 8.97 3.57
C ARG A 279 -6.97 7.80 4.54
N GLY A 280 -5.77 7.23 4.51
CA GLY A 280 -5.27 6.30 5.52
C GLY A 280 -4.75 7.02 6.78
N LEU A 281 -4.24 6.24 7.74
CA LEU A 281 -3.52 6.79 8.90
C LEU A 281 -2.32 7.63 8.43
N ALA A 282 -1.98 8.66 9.18
CA ALA A 282 -0.88 9.58 8.87
C ALA A 282 -0.97 10.21 7.47
N ASN A 283 -2.19 10.42 6.96
CA ASN A 283 -2.49 10.91 5.61
C ASN A 283 -1.95 10.03 4.47
N SER A 284 -1.57 8.78 4.76
CA SER A 284 -1.10 7.85 3.74
C SER A 284 -2.20 7.52 2.72
N PRO A 285 -1.85 7.17 1.48
CA PRO A 285 -2.81 6.57 0.56
C PRO A 285 -3.32 5.26 1.16
N ALA A 286 -4.63 5.01 1.19
CA ALA A 286 -5.15 3.71 1.57
C ALA A 286 -5.00 2.71 0.42
N TRP A 287 -4.73 1.45 0.73
CA TRP A 287 -4.61 0.37 -0.28
C TRP A 287 -5.83 0.24 -1.18
N LYS A 288 -7.00 0.64 -0.67
CA LYS A 288 -8.26 0.64 -1.40
C LYS A 288 -8.23 1.44 -2.70
N MET A 289 -7.42 2.51 -2.80
CA MET A 289 -7.32 3.27 -4.05
C MET A 289 -6.88 2.37 -5.21
N ALA A 290 -5.85 1.56 -5.00
CA ALA A 290 -5.35 0.65 -6.03
C ALA A 290 -6.38 -0.44 -6.37
N GLU A 291 -7.09 -0.96 -5.38
CA GLU A 291 -8.17 -1.94 -5.61
C GLU A 291 -9.31 -1.33 -6.42
N TYR A 292 -9.69 -0.09 -6.13
CA TYR A 292 -10.76 0.64 -6.83
C TYR A 292 -10.39 0.94 -8.28
N LEU A 293 -9.16 1.43 -8.50
CA LEU A 293 -8.62 1.65 -9.84
C LEU A 293 -8.58 0.33 -10.62
N SER A 294 -8.15 -0.78 -9.99
CA SER A 294 -8.10 -2.08 -10.65
C SER A 294 -9.46 -2.52 -11.17
N GLN A 295 -10.55 -2.20 -10.49
CA GLN A 295 -11.89 -2.59 -10.95
C GLN A 295 -12.60 -1.49 -11.73
N GLY A 296 -11.88 -0.44 -12.16
CA GLY A 296 -12.47 0.67 -12.91
C GLY A 296 -13.65 1.31 -12.19
N LYS A 297 -13.60 1.45 -10.86
CA LYS A 297 -14.74 2.00 -10.12
C LYS A 297 -14.86 3.50 -10.36
N ILE A 298 -16.07 4.03 -10.24
CA ILE A 298 -16.26 5.48 -10.15
C ILE A 298 -15.86 5.91 -8.74
N ILE A 299 -14.68 6.52 -8.62
CA ILE A 299 -14.08 6.85 -7.33
C ILE A 299 -14.44 8.29 -6.94
N ILE A 300 -15.11 8.45 -5.80
CA ILE A 300 -15.33 9.75 -5.16
C ILE A 300 -14.39 9.83 -3.95
N ALA A 301 -13.40 10.71 -4.01
CA ALA A 301 -12.23 10.66 -3.13
C ALA A 301 -11.95 11.97 -2.40
N GLU A 302 -11.41 11.88 -1.19
CA GLU A 302 -10.61 12.99 -0.65
C GLU A 302 -9.32 13.17 -1.45
N PRO A 303 -8.79 14.40 -1.58
CA PRO A 303 -7.48 14.64 -2.17
C PRO A 303 -6.35 13.88 -1.48
N LEU A 304 -5.38 13.38 -2.25
CA LEU A 304 -4.17 12.77 -1.71
C LEU A 304 -3.15 13.86 -1.35
N SER A 305 -2.52 13.76 -0.17
CA SER A 305 -1.33 14.57 0.13
C SER A 305 -0.07 14.00 -0.55
N THR A 306 -0.04 12.70 -0.78
CA THR A 306 1.07 11.99 -1.41
C THR A 306 1.18 12.33 -2.89
N GLU A 307 2.37 12.70 -3.32
CA GLU A 307 2.69 12.94 -4.73
C GLU A 307 2.98 11.61 -5.42
N LEU A 308 2.23 11.32 -6.48
CA LEU A 308 2.37 10.11 -7.28
C LEU A 308 3.32 10.36 -8.46
N PRO A 309 4.03 9.34 -8.98
CA PRO A 309 4.85 9.48 -10.18
C PRO A 309 4.06 10.01 -11.39
N THR A 310 2.79 9.58 -11.48
CA THR A 310 1.80 10.10 -12.42
C THR A 310 0.58 10.51 -11.60
N PRO A 311 0.18 11.79 -11.56
CA PRO A 311 -0.92 12.25 -10.72
C PRO A 311 -2.28 11.63 -11.09
N LEU A 312 -3.16 11.47 -10.08
CA LEU A 312 -4.59 11.25 -10.31
C LEU A 312 -5.26 12.60 -10.55
N GLU A 313 -6.16 12.68 -11.54
CA GLU A 313 -6.71 13.93 -12.06
C GLU A 313 -8.22 13.98 -11.82
N HIS A 314 -8.70 15.08 -11.24
CA HIS A 314 -10.12 15.35 -11.03
C HIS A 314 -10.88 15.40 -12.36
N GLY A 315 -12.05 14.76 -12.44
CA GLY A 315 -12.89 14.74 -13.65
C GLY A 315 -12.42 13.79 -14.76
N LYS A 316 -11.22 13.21 -14.60
CA LYS A 316 -10.63 12.23 -15.53
C LYS A 316 -10.53 10.84 -14.91
N HIS A 317 -9.82 10.70 -13.79
CA HIS A 317 -9.60 9.41 -13.12
C HIS A 317 -10.58 9.18 -11.96
N LEU A 318 -11.00 10.26 -11.31
CA LEU A 318 -11.86 10.27 -10.12
C LEU A 318 -12.53 11.63 -9.96
N LEU A 319 -13.43 11.77 -8.98
CA LEU A 319 -13.94 13.06 -8.54
C LEU A 319 -13.51 13.31 -7.09
N TYR A 320 -12.74 14.38 -6.89
CA TYR A 320 -12.40 14.84 -5.55
C TYR A 320 -13.57 15.58 -4.89
N PHE A 321 -13.67 15.47 -3.56
CA PHE A 321 -14.58 16.26 -2.73
C PHE A 321 -13.84 16.87 -1.54
N HIS A 322 -14.24 18.08 -1.15
CA HIS A 322 -13.72 18.82 0.01
C HIS A 322 -14.79 19.07 1.07
N SER A 323 -16.04 18.72 0.76
CA SER A 323 -17.19 18.90 1.65
C SER A 323 -18.24 17.82 1.41
N ASP A 324 -19.14 17.67 2.37
CA ASP A 324 -20.28 16.77 2.26
C ASP A 324 -21.18 17.12 1.07
N LYS A 325 -21.36 18.42 0.81
CA LYS A 325 -22.13 18.91 -0.34
C LYS A 325 -21.51 18.43 -1.66
N GLU A 326 -20.19 18.54 -1.79
CA GLU A 326 -19.46 18.04 -2.97
C GLU A 326 -19.54 16.51 -3.07
N LEU A 327 -19.39 15.78 -1.97
CA LEU A 327 -19.52 14.33 -1.94
C LEU A 327 -20.89 13.89 -2.50
N ILE A 328 -21.97 14.45 -1.97
CA ILE A 328 -23.34 14.13 -2.41
C ILE A 328 -23.59 14.58 -3.85
N ALA A 329 -23.13 15.78 -4.23
CA ALA A 329 -23.28 16.29 -5.59
C ALA A 329 -22.55 15.41 -6.61
N ASN A 330 -21.32 15.00 -6.33
CA ASN A 330 -20.55 14.12 -7.20
C ASN A 330 -21.21 12.75 -7.37
N ILE A 331 -21.76 12.16 -6.30
CA ILE A 331 -22.51 10.89 -6.37
C ILE A 331 -23.75 11.05 -7.25
N LYS A 332 -24.56 12.11 -7.02
CA LYS A 332 -25.77 12.36 -7.81
C LYS A 332 -25.45 12.60 -9.29
N LEU A 333 -24.35 13.32 -9.57
CA LEU A 333 -23.88 13.59 -10.93
C LEU A 333 -23.59 12.28 -11.69
N VAL A 334 -22.79 11.38 -11.12
CA VAL A 334 -22.41 10.13 -11.81
C VAL A 334 -23.52 9.08 -11.84
N LEU A 335 -24.55 9.21 -10.99
CA LEU A 335 -25.77 8.40 -11.08
C LEU A 335 -26.71 8.90 -12.19
N ALA A 336 -26.68 10.19 -12.52
CA ALA A 336 -27.51 10.80 -13.56
C ALA A 336 -26.85 10.80 -14.95
N ASP A 337 -25.51 10.79 -15.02
CA ASP A 337 -24.73 10.82 -16.26
C ASP A 337 -23.89 9.54 -16.41
N ASP A 338 -24.44 8.55 -17.10
CA ASP A 338 -23.77 7.28 -17.38
C ASP A 338 -22.54 7.46 -18.29
N TYR A 339 -22.52 8.45 -19.18
CA TYR A 339 -21.37 8.70 -20.04
C TYR A 339 -20.17 9.20 -19.24
N LEU A 340 -20.40 10.14 -18.31
CA LEU A 340 -19.39 10.56 -17.34
C LEU A 340 -18.92 9.36 -16.49
N GLY A 341 -19.86 8.56 -16.00
CA GLY A 341 -19.55 7.37 -15.20
C GLY A 341 -18.67 6.36 -15.93
N ASP A 342 -19.04 6.00 -17.16
CA ASP A 342 -18.28 5.07 -18.00
C ASP A 342 -16.90 5.63 -18.35
N ARG A 343 -16.78 6.94 -18.61
CA ARG A 343 -15.49 7.60 -18.87
C ARG A 343 -14.57 7.55 -17.64
N LEU A 344 -15.08 7.90 -16.45
CA LEU A 344 -14.32 7.84 -15.20
C LEU A 344 -13.88 6.40 -14.91
N SER A 345 -14.78 5.44 -15.09
CA SER A 345 -14.53 4.00 -14.91
C SER A 345 -13.39 3.49 -15.81
N ALA A 346 -13.49 3.77 -17.12
CA ALA A 346 -12.50 3.36 -18.10
C ALA A 346 -11.12 3.98 -17.79
N ASN A 347 -11.09 5.27 -17.46
CA ASN A 347 -9.86 5.97 -17.12
C ASN A 347 -9.24 5.47 -15.81
N ALA A 348 -10.05 5.16 -14.79
CA ALA A 348 -9.58 4.57 -13.54
C ALA A 348 -8.92 3.20 -13.79
N ARG A 349 -9.54 2.35 -14.61
CA ARG A 349 -8.99 1.05 -15.00
C ARG A 349 -7.68 1.21 -15.78
N LYS A 350 -7.67 2.08 -16.78
CA LYS A 350 -6.49 2.37 -17.59
C LYS A 350 -5.33 2.85 -16.72
N TYR A 351 -5.59 3.76 -15.77
CA TYR A 351 -4.57 4.23 -14.84
C TYR A 351 -3.99 3.07 -14.01
N PHE A 352 -4.81 2.11 -13.57
CA PHE A 352 -4.30 0.92 -12.91
C PHE A 352 -3.37 0.12 -13.81
N GLU A 353 -3.82 -0.20 -15.03
CA GLU A 353 -3.08 -1.00 -16.00
C GLU A 353 -1.75 -0.36 -16.41
N GLU A 354 -1.67 0.96 -16.46
CA GLU A 354 -0.48 1.69 -16.90
C GLU A 354 0.48 2.04 -15.74
N HIS A 355 -0.05 2.34 -14.55
CA HIS A 355 0.74 2.96 -13.48
C HIS A 355 0.72 2.23 -12.14
N VAL A 356 -0.25 1.36 -11.88
CA VAL A 356 -0.45 0.72 -10.55
C VAL A 356 -0.27 -0.79 -10.58
N SER A 357 -0.46 -1.47 -11.71
CA SER A 357 -0.23 -2.91 -11.80
C SER A 357 1.20 -3.23 -11.32
N PRO A 358 1.40 -4.21 -10.42
CA PRO A 358 2.70 -4.43 -9.77
C PRO A 358 3.86 -4.56 -10.76
N GLU A 359 3.68 -5.32 -11.83
CA GLU A 359 4.68 -5.54 -12.87
C GLU A 359 5.04 -4.25 -13.61
N LYS A 360 4.06 -3.39 -13.89
CA LYS A 360 4.28 -2.12 -14.61
C LYS A 360 5.00 -1.10 -13.75
N ASN A 361 4.56 -0.93 -12.51
CA ASN A 361 5.20 0.02 -11.60
C ASN A 361 6.61 -0.44 -11.18
N VAL A 362 6.80 -1.75 -10.93
CA VAL A 362 8.15 -2.28 -10.65
C VAL A 362 9.04 -2.13 -11.88
N LYS A 363 8.54 -2.37 -13.10
CA LYS A 363 9.33 -2.14 -14.31
C LYS A 363 9.77 -0.68 -14.43
N ARG A 364 8.85 0.28 -14.24
CA ARG A 364 9.15 1.72 -14.20
C ARG A 364 10.23 2.05 -13.17
N ILE A 365 10.16 1.47 -11.98
CA ILE A 365 11.18 1.65 -10.92
C ILE A 365 12.56 1.19 -11.41
N LEU A 366 12.63 0.03 -12.05
CA LEU A 366 13.88 -0.51 -12.58
C LEU A 366 14.42 0.33 -13.76
N GLU A 367 13.54 0.76 -14.68
CA GLU A 367 13.85 1.64 -15.82
C GLU A 367 14.41 3.01 -15.38
N LEU A 368 13.91 3.55 -14.26
CA LEU A 368 14.45 4.78 -13.66
C LEU A 368 15.90 4.64 -13.19
N MET A 369 16.29 3.45 -12.74
CA MET A 369 17.65 3.17 -12.30
C MET A 369 18.56 2.78 -13.47
N ASN A 370 18.01 2.12 -14.49
CA ASN A 370 18.73 1.75 -15.69
C ASN A 370 17.79 1.72 -16.91
N ARG A 371 17.94 2.72 -17.80
CA ARG A 371 17.09 2.91 -18.99
C ARG A 371 17.19 1.80 -20.06
N SER A 372 18.10 0.85 -19.89
CA SER A 372 18.27 -0.28 -20.83
C SER A 372 17.44 -1.52 -20.47
N LEU A 373 16.67 -1.45 -19.39
CA LEU A 373 15.59 -2.37 -19.00
C LEU A 373 14.25 -1.85 -19.58
#